data_AF-U1GCM7-F1
#
_entry.id   AF-U1GCM7-F1
#
_cell.length_a   1.000
_cell.length_b   1.000
_cell.length_c   1.000
_cell.angle_alpha   90.00
_cell.angle_beta   90.00
_cell.angle_gamma   90.00
#
_symmetry.space_group_name_H-M   'P 1'
#
loop_
_entity.id
_entity.type
_entity.pdbx_description
1 polymer ?
#
loop_
_entity_poly.entity_id
_entity_poly.type
_entity_poly.pdbx_seq_one_letter_code
_entity_poly.pdbx_strand_id
1 'polypeptide(L)'
;MKGCTPNAEVRKAQHNLTLTKEETLVRHILDLDSRGFPPRINDVRDMADLLCKTRYAKPVGKQWPYNFVQHRPELKTRFSHAYDFQRALCEDPDQINAWFRLVINMRTKYSIQDCDFYNFDETGFIMGVICGNMVVTCADRSG
;
A
#
# COMPACT_ATOMS: atom_id res chain seq x y z
N MET A 1 13.58 20.82 -46.46
CA MET A 1 13.97 19.93 -45.36
C MET A 1 12.87 19.95 -44.31
N LYS A 2 12.20 18.83 -44.06
CA LYS A 2 11.15 18.74 -43.02
C LYS A 2 11.84 18.42 -41.69
N GLY A 3 11.85 19.35 -40.76
CA GLY A 3 12.46 19.17 -39.45
C GLY A 3 11.68 18.11 -38.65
N CYS A 4 12.38 17.08 -38.17
CA CYS A 4 11.86 16.16 -37.18
C CYS A 4 11.68 16.92 -35.86
N THR A 5 10.47 16.92 -35.33
CA THR A 5 10.20 17.42 -33.98
C THR A 5 10.84 16.50 -32.93
N PRO A 6 11.28 17.03 -31.77
CA PRO A 6 11.87 16.22 -30.71
C PRO A 6 10.89 15.19 -30.18
N ASN A 7 11.36 13.95 -29.99
CA ASN A 7 10.58 12.80 -29.52
C ASN A 7 9.84 13.04 -28.18
N ALA A 8 10.31 14.02 -27.39
CA ALA A 8 9.67 14.46 -26.15
C ALA A 8 8.32 15.17 -26.35
N GLU A 9 8.12 15.85 -27.48
CA GLU A 9 6.84 16.52 -27.79
C GLU A 9 5.79 15.52 -28.27
N VAL A 10 6.20 14.48 -29.00
CA VAL A 10 5.33 13.40 -29.46
C VAL A 10 4.77 12.59 -28.28
N ARG A 11 5.59 12.36 -27.24
CA ARG A 11 5.17 11.69 -25.99
C ARG A 11 4.07 12.44 -25.23
N LYS A 12 4.06 13.78 -25.25
CA LYS A 12 3.04 14.58 -24.55
C LYS A 12 1.64 14.47 -25.15
N ALA A 13 1.52 14.13 -26.44
CA ALA A 13 0.24 14.07 -27.13
C ALA A 13 -0.56 12.76 -26.87
N GLN A 14 0.09 11.71 -26.37
CA GLN A 14 -0.53 10.39 -26.19
C GLN A 14 -0.93 10.07 -24.73
N HIS A 15 -0.47 10.86 -23.77
CA HIS A 15 -0.80 10.67 -22.36
C HIS A 15 -1.93 11.62 -21.95
N ASN A 16 -3.09 11.07 -21.58
CA ASN A 16 -4.19 11.85 -20.97
C ASN A 16 -3.78 12.53 -19.64
N LEU A 17 -2.67 12.09 -19.04
CA LEU A 17 -2.07 12.66 -17.84
C LEU A 17 -0.79 13.44 -18.17
N THR A 18 -0.71 14.67 -17.67
CA THR A 18 0.52 15.47 -17.74
C THR A 18 1.60 14.85 -16.85
N LEU A 19 2.87 14.93 -17.26
CA LEU A 19 4.03 14.37 -16.54
C LEU A 19 4.06 14.71 -15.05
N THR A 20 3.72 15.96 -14.69
CA THR A 20 3.63 16.43 -13.29
C THR A 20 2.59 15.66 -12.47
N LYS A 21 1.47 15.27 -13.07
CA LYS A 21 0.44 14.48 -12.38
C LYS A 21 0.86 13.04 -12.17
N GLU A 22 1.55 12.47 -13.16
CA GLU A 22 2.12 11.13 -13.02
C GLU A 22 3.13 11.11 -11.86
N GLU A 23 3.96 12.14 -11.72
CA GLU A 23 4.88 12.29 -10.57
C GLU A 23 4.14 12.43 -9.24
N THR A 24 3.07 13.23 -9.19
CA THR A 24 2.22 13.32 -7.97
C THR A 24 1.62 11.96 -7.61
N LEU A 25 1.18 11.19 -8.60
CA LEU A 25 0.64 9.85 -8.38
C LEU A 25 1.71 8.90 -7.84
N VAL A 26 2.94 8.93 -8.37
CA VAL A 26 4.07 8.16 -7.83
C VAL A 26 4.33 8.53 -6.38
N ARG A 27 4.44 9.83 -6.06
CA ARG A 27 4.67 10.29 -4.67
C ARG A 27 3.56 9.82 -3.74
N HIS A 28 2.31 9.88 -4.18
CA HIS A 28 1.19 9.44 -3.37
C HIS A 28 1.22 7.92 -3.12
N ILE A 29 1.58 7.11 -4.12
CA ILE A 29 1.75 5.66 -3.95
C ILE A 29 2.86 5.36 -2.94
N LEU A 30 3.99 6.08 -3.01
CA LEU A 30 5.10 5.91 -2.07
C LEU A 30 4.72 6.33 -0.64
N ASP A 31 3.95 7.42 -0.47
CA ASP A 31 3.40 7.82 0.83
C ASP A 31 2.51 6.72 1.43
N LEU A 32 1.58 6.18 0.64
CA LEU A 32 0.70 5.09 1.04
C LEU A 32 1.49 3.83 1.44
N ASP A 33 2.50 3.46 0.66
CA ASP A 33 3.39 2.34 0.93
C ASP A 33 4.15 2.52 2.26
N SER A 34 4.68 3.72 2.50
CA SER A 34 5.43 4.08 3.71
C SER A 34 4.59 4.01 4.99
N ARG A 35 3.28 4.26 4.87
CA ARG A 35 2.32 4.18 5.98
C ARG A 35 1.79 2.77 6.21
N GLY A 36 2.28 1.79 5.46
CA GLY A 36 1.85 0.40 5.53
C GLY A 36 0.58 0.09 4.74
N PHE A 37 0.07 1.01 3.91
CA PHE A 37 -1.15 0.86 3.12
C PHE A 37 -0.87 0.82 1.61
N PRO A 38 -0.08 -0.12 1.09
CA PRO A 38 0.26 -0.15 -0.33
C PRO A 38 -1.00 -0.37 -1.19
N PRO A 39 -1.24 0.49 -2.20
CA PRO A 39 -2.45 0.41 -3.01
C PRO A 39 -2.41 -0.79 -3.96
N ARG A 40 -3.59 -1.31 -4.33
CA ARG A 40 -3.72 -2.33 -5.38
C ARG A 40 -3.59 -1.70 -6.76
N ILE A 41 -3.32 -2.53 -7.77
CA ILE A 41 -3.22 -2.06 -9.16
C ILE A 41 -4.50 -1.39 -9.67
N ASN A 42 -5.67 -1.86 -9.19
CA ASN A 42 -6.96 -1.24 -9.49
C ASN A 42 -7.12 0.10 -8.79
N ASP A 43 -6.66 0.23 -7.54
CA ASP A 43 -6.71 1.50 -6.80
C ASP A 43 -5.84 2.56 -7.51
N VAL A 44 -4.68 2.16 -8.04
CA VAL A 44 -3.82 3.04 -8.87
C VAL A 44 -4.56 3.53 -10.11
N ARG A 45 -5.36 2.67 -10.74
CA ARG A 45 -6.22 3.05 -11.87
C ARG A 45 -7.30 4.02 -11.45
N ASP A 46 -7.98 3.76 -10.34
CA ASP A 46 -9.07 4.59 -9.84
C ASP A 46 -8.58 5.99 -9.46
N MET A 47 -7.39 6.09 -8.86
CA MET A 47 -6.71 7.36 -8.60
C MET A 47 -6.39 8.11 -9.90
N ALA A 48 -5.90 7.42 -10.92
CA ALA A 48 -5.65 8.03 -12.23
C ALA A 48 -6.96 8.49 -12.92
N ASP A 49 -8.02 7.68 -12.86
CA ASP A 49 -9.34 8.00 -13.38
C ASP A 49 -9.96 9.21 -12.66
N LEU A 50 -9.75 9.34 -11.35
CA LEU A 50 -10.16 10.51 -10.58
C LEU A 50 -9.48 11.79 -11.11
N LEU A 51 -8.17 11.74 -11.35
CA LEU A 51 -7.40 12.87 -11.90
C LEU A 51 -7.82 13.24 -13.33
N CYS A 52 -8.30 12.26 -14.11
CA CYS A 52 -8.88 12.47 -15.43
C CYS A 52 -10.28 13.11 -15.34
N LYS A 53 -11.14 12.63 -14.44
CA LYS A 53 -12.50 13.17 -14.22
C LYS A 53 -12.48 14.63 -13.83
N THR A 54 -11.56 15.06 -12.95
CA THR A 54 -11.39 16.48 -12.57
C THR A 54 -11.13 17.40 -13.78
N ARG A 55 -10.70 16.85 -14.93
CA ARG A 55 -10.42 17.61 -16.16
C ARG A 55 -11.38 17.29 -17.30
N TYR A 56 -12.50 16.61 -17.01
CA TYR A 56 -13.44 16.16 -18.04
C TYR A 56 -12.76 15.31 -19.12
N ALA A 57 -11.67 14.62 -18.77
CA ALA A 57 -10.93 13.74 -19.66
C ALA A 57 -11.49 12.31 -19.60
N LYS A 58 -11.24 11.53 -20.66
CA LYS A 58 -11.63 10.11 -20.70
C LYS A 58 -10.82 9.31 -19.67
N PRO A 59 -11.43 8.27 -19.08
CA PRO A 59 -10.73 7.38 -18.15
C PRO A 59 -9.56 6.65 -18.83
N VAL A 60 -8.60 6.22 -18.02
CA VAL A 60 -7.45 5.45 -18.47
C VAL A 60 -7.86 4.03 -18.85
N GLY A 61 -7.13 3.46 -19.82
CA GLY A 61 -7.35 2.10 -20.28
C GLY A 61 -7.06 1.04 -19.20
N LYS A 62 -7.65 -0.15 -19.35
CA LYS A 62 -7.48 -1.26 -18.39
C LYS A 62 -6.02 -1.68 -18.18
N GLN A 63 -5.19 -1.57 -19.23
CA GLN A 63 -3.76 -1.91 -19.20
C GLN A 63 -2.86 -0.76 -18.73
N TRP A 64 -3.40 0.46 -18.62
CA TRP A 64 -2.64 1.64 -18.22
C TRP A 64 -1.93 1.48 -16.86
N PRO A 65 -2.55 1.00 -15.76
CA PRO A 65 -1.86 0.92 -14.47
C PRO A 65 -0.68 -0.06 -14.49
N TYR A 66 -0.77 -1.16 -15.24
CA TYR A 66 0.33 -2.12 -15.40
C TYR A 66 1.51 -1.49 -16.13
N ASN A 67 1.23 -0.82 -17.26
CA ASN A 67 2.25 -0.10 -18.01
C ASN A 67 2.84 1.02 -17.16
N PHE A 68 2.03 1.76 -16.42
CA PHE A 68 2.48 2.84 -15.55
C PHE A 68 3.53 2.36 -14.53
N VAL A 69 3.25 1.25 -13.84
CA VAL A 69 4.21 0.66 -12.89
C VAL A 69 5.47 0.15 -13.62
N GLN A 70 5.33 -0.50 -14.78
CA GLN A 70 6.49 -0.99 -15.55
C GLN A 70 7.44 0.13 -16.01
N HIS A 71 6.92 1.32 -16.30
CA HIS A 71 7.73 2.46 -16.76
C HIS A 71 8.35 3.28 -15.63
N ARG A 72 8.00 3.00 -14.36
CA ARG A 72 8.43 3.76 -13.19
C ARG A 72 9.34 2.87 -12.33
N PRO A 73 10.68 3.03 -12.43
CA PRO A 73 11.61 2.18 -11.68
C PRO A 73 11.47 2.33 -10.16
N GLU A 74 10.82 3.41 -9.69
CA GLU A 74 10.53 3.64 -8.28
C GLU A 74 9.44 2.72 -7.72
N LEU A 75 8.62 2.12 -8.60
CA LEU A 75 7.46 1.32 -8.22
C LEU A 75 7.67 -0.15 -8.61
N LYS A 76 7.14 -1.05 -7.77
CA LYS A 76 7.15 -2.49 -8.04
C LYS A 76 5.88 -3.14 -7.55
N THR A 77 5.30 -4.02 -8.36
CA THR A 77 4.23 -4.91 -7.92
C THR A 77 4.80 -6.03 -7.08
N ARG A 78 4.20 -6.27 -5.92
CA ARG A 78 4.56 -7.35 -5.00
C ARG A 78 3.31 -8.05 -4.52
N PHE A 79 3.45 -9.33 -4.17
CA PHE A 79 2.40 -10.03 -3.45
C PHE A 79 2.49 -9.65 -1.99
N SER A 80 1.43 -9.04 -1.44
CA SER A 80 1.35 -8.81 0.00
C SER A 80 1.17 -10.17 0.67
N HIS A 81 2.00 -10.47 1.67
CA HIS A 81 1.68 -11.56 2.58
C HIS A 81 0.53 -11.08 3.47
N ALA A 82 -0.55 -11.84 3.51
CA ALA A 82 -1.54 -11.64 4.55
C ALA A 82 -0.93 -11.89 5.92
N TYR A 83 -1.66 -11.48 6.96
CA TYR A 83 -1.51 -11.97 8.32
C TYR A 83 -0.94 -13.38 8.35
N ASP A 84 0.03 -13.63 9.23
CA ASP A 84 0.63 -14.95 9.39
C ASP A 84 -0.50 -15.96 9.71
N PHE A 85 -1.00 -16.60 8.66
CA PHE A 85 -2.15 -17.48 8.74
C PHE A 85 -1.81 -18.69 9.64
N GLN A 86 -0.53 -19.02 9.79
CA GLN A 86 -0.09 -20.02 10.74
C GLN A 86 -0.28 -19.54 12.19
N ARG A 87 -0.07 -18.25 12.50
CA ARG A 87 -0.44 -17.71 13.81
C ARG A 87 -1.93 -17.86 14.09
N ALA A 88 -2.81 -17.47 13.16
CA ALA A 88 -4.27 -17.62 13.33
C ALA A 88 -4.68 -19.09 13.58
N LEU A 89 -4.06 -20.04 12.89
CA LEU A 89 -4.35 -21.46 13.05
C LEU A 89 -3.77 -22.07 14.33
N CYS A 90 -2.70 -21.47 14.87
CA CYS A 90 -2.05 -21.88 16.11
C CYS A 90 -2.55 -21.11 17.34
N GLU A 91 -3.53 -20.21 17.18
CA GLU A 91 -4.20 -19.53 18.30
C GLU A 91 -5.10 -20.53 19.05
N ASP A 92 -4.55 -21.13 20.12
CA ASP A 92 -5.30 -21.95 21.06
C ASP A 92 -6.01 -21.04 22.08
N PRO A 93 -7.37 -21.00 22.11
CA PRO A 93 -8.12 -20.19 23.05
C PRO A 93 -7.73 -20.43 24.50
N ASP A 94 -7.40 -21.66 24.88
CA ASP A 94 -7.01 -21.99 26.25
C ASP A 94 -5.64 -21.41 26.61
N GLN A 95 -4.69 -21.45 25.67
CA GLN A 95 -3.36 -20.86 25.84
C GLN A 95 -3.44 -19.33 25.90
N ILE A 96 -4.27 -18.71 25.06
CA ILE A 96 -4.51 -17.27 25.07
C ILE A 96 -5.15 -16.83 26.40
N ASN A 97 -6.20 -17.52 26.84
CA ASN A 97 -6.86 -17.24 28.11
C ASN A 97 -5.93 -17.45 29.31
N ALA A 98 -5.09 -18.48 29.28
CA ALA A 98 -4.09 -18.73 30.31
C ALA A 98 -3.06 -17.59 30.40
N TRP A 99 -2.61 -17.05 29.27
CA TRP A 99 -1.73 -15.89 29.22
C TRP A 99 -2.40 -14.64 29.79
N PHE A 100 -3.63 -14.31 29.36
CA PHE A 100 -4.36 -13.15 29.89
C PHE A 100 -4.60 -13.26 31.40
N ARG A 101 -4.93 -14.47 31.90
CA ARG A 101 -5.07 -14.71 33.33
C ARG A 101 -3.76 -14.46 34.09
N LEU A 102 -2.61 -14.84 33.51
CA LEU A 102 -1.30 -14.55 34.09
C LEU A 102 -1.03 -13.04 34.14
N VAL A 103 -1.35 -12.31 33.06
CA VAL A 103 -1.21 -10.84 33.01
C VAL A 103 -2.07 -10.16 34.09
N ILE A 104 -3.34 -10.57 34.24
CA ILE A 104 -4.24 -10.05 35.29
C ILE A 104 -3.70 -10.34 36.69
N ASN A 105 -3.16 -11.54 36.92
CA ASN A 105 -2.55 -11.91 38.20
C ASN A 105 -1.33 -11.05 38.51
N MET A 106 -0.46 -10.81 37.52
CA MET A 106 0.71 -9.94 37.67
C MET A 106 0.29 -8.49 37.94
N ARG A 107 -0.71 -7.99 37.22
CA ARG A 107 -1.29 -6.66 37.45
C ARG A 107 -1.76 -6.52 38.89
N THR A 108 -2.51 -7.50 39.38
CA THR A 108 -3.04 -7.50 40.75
C THR A 108 -1.91 -7.56 41.78
N LYS A 109 -0.92 -8.44 41.57
CA LYS A 109 0.20 -8.63 42.49
C LYS A 109 1.07 -7.38 42.66
N TYR A 110 1.31 -6.65 41.58
CA TYR A 110 2.19 -5.48 41.59
C TYR A 110 1.44 -4.14 41.55
N SER A 111 0.10 -4.17 41.63
CA SER A 111 -0.76 -2.99 41.59
C SER A 111 -0.47 -2.07 40.39
N ILE A 112 -0.22 -2.68 39.23
CA ILE A 112 0.06 -1.95 37.98
C ILE A 112 -1.23 -1.25 37.52
N GLN A 113 -1.16 0.04 37.25
CA GLN A 113 -2.31 0.82 36.81
C GLN A 113 -2.50 0.70 35.30
N ASP A 114 -3.72 0.93 34.81
CA ASP A 114 -3.99 0.91 33.38
C ASP A 114 -3.20 1.99 32.61
N CYS A 115 -2.88 3.11 33.27
CA CYS A 115 -2.05 4.17 32.69
C CYS A 115 -0.60 3.75 32.44
N ASP A 116 -0.13 2.69 33.10
CA ASP A 116 1.23 2.17 32.97
C ASP A 116 1.32 1.06 31.91
N PHE A 117 0.19 0.71 31.29
CA PHE A 117 0.13 -0.27 30.21
C PHE A 117 0.36 0.42 28.86
N TYR A 118 1.54 0.20 28.29
CA TYR A 118 1.88 0.66 26.95
C TYR A 118 1.76 -0.50 25.96
N ASN A 119 1.05 -0.29 24.86
CA ASN A 119 1.08 -1.24 23.76
C ASN A 119 2.49 -1.26 23.14
N PHE A 120 3.02 -2.46 22.93
CA PHE A 120 4.21 -2.67 22.13
C PHE A 120 3.77 -2.93 20.68
N ASP A 121 3.16 -1.95 20.02
CA ASP A 121 2.65 -2.07 18.65
C ASP A 121 3.64 -1.53 17.62
N GLU A 122 4.88 -2.02 17.66
CA GLU A 122 5.88 -1.67 16.64
C GLU A 122 5.77 -2.53 15.37
N THR A 123 4.59 -3.09 15.09
CA THR A 123 4.39 -3.83 13.84
C THR A 123 3.00 -3.56 13.28
N GLY A 124 2.95 -2.57 12.38
CA GLY A 124 1.75 -2.14 11.66
C GLY A 124 1.20 -3.23 10.75
N PHE A 125 0.50 -4.20 11.33
CA PHE A 125 -0.33 -5.13 10.59
C PHE A 125 -1.72 -4.53 10.40
N ILE A 126 -2.21 -4.55 9.15
CA ILE A 126 -3.57 -4.11 8.85
C ILE A 126 -4.54 -5.20 9.30
N MET A 127 -5.33 -4.91 10.32
CA MET A 127 -6.43 -5.77 10.77
C MET A 127 -7.45 -5.96 9.63
N GLY A 128 -7.79 -7.21 9.31
CA GLY A 128 -8.80 -7.57 8.30
C GLY A 128 -8.26 -7.92 6.91
N VAL A 129 -6.96 -7.85 6.65
CA VAL A 129 -6.35 -8.35 5.41
C VAL A 129 -5.87 -9.79 5.62
N ILE A 130 -6.80 -10.73 5.44
CA ILE A 130 -6.61 -12.17 5.71
C ILE A 130 -6.01 -12.92 4.50
N CYS A 131 -6.12 -12.34 3.30
CA CYS A 131 -5.62 -12.95 2.06
C CYS A 131 -4.61 -12.05 1.37
N GLY A 132 -3.51 -12.65 0.90
CA GLY A 132 -2.49 -11.95 0.16
C GLY A 132 -3.03 -11.44 -1.16
N ASN A 133 -2.67 -10.21 -1.53
CA ASN A 133 -3.13 -9.55 -2.74
C ASN A 133 -1.94 -8.90 -3.45
N MET A 134 -2.06 -8.68 -4.76
CA MET A 134 -1.04 -7.96 -5.50
C MET A 134 -1.17 -6.46 -5.27
N VAL A 135 -0.12 -5.87 -4.71
CA VAL A 135 -0.04 -4.46 -4.31
C VAL A 135 1.13 -3.77 -5.02
N VAL A 136 1.05 -2.45 -5.15
CA VAL A 136 2.11 -1.60 -5.71
C VAL A 136 2.87 -0.98 -4.53
N THR A 137 4.18 -1.18 -4.51
CA THR A 137 5.09 -0.79 -3.42
C THR A 137 6.28 -0.03 -3.96
N CYS A 138 7.07 0.62 -3.09
CA CYS A 138 8.38 1.12 -3.45
C CYS A 138 9.28 -0.02 -3.94
N ALA A 139 10.06 0.23 -5.00
CA ALA A 139 10.99 -0.75 -5.54
C ALA A 139 12.01 -1.22 -4.50
N ASP A 140 12.51 -0.29 -3.68
CA ASP A 140 13.52 -0.52 -2.65
C ASP A 140 12.97 -1.11 -1.35
N ARG A 141 11.64 -1.33 -1.26
CA ARG A 141 11.02 -1.91 -0.07
C ARG A 141 11.67 -3.26 0.24
N SER A 142 12.31 -3.38 1.39
CA SER A 142 12.74 -4.68 1.91
C SER A 142 11.49 -5.35 2.48
N GLY A 143 11.16 -6.52 1.93
CA GLY A 143 10.07 -7.36 2.43
C GLY A 143 10.60 -8.27 3.52
#